data_AF-A0A7W0UW64-F1
#
_entry.id   AF-A0A7W0UW64-F1
#
_cell.length_a   1.000
_cell.length_b   1.000
_cell.length_c   1.000
_cell.angle_alpha   90.00
_cell.angle_beta   90.00
_cell.angle_gamma   90.00
#
_symmetry.space_group_name_H-M   'P 1'
#
loop_
_entity.id
_entity.type
_entity.pdbx_description
1 polymer ?
#
loop_
_entity_poly.entity_id
_entity_poly.type
_entity_poly.pdbx_seq_one_letter_code
_entity_poly.pdbx_strand_id
1 'polypeptide(L)'
;LLPTDHQVVDSYDPLHSRKTIPVEFTNAGLVGLDIGAETVTLFSNALKDAKTIIWNGPMGVFEEKGFDEGTIGIARAVAEAAEGGAIVVVGGGDSVAAVTQAGVADQITHISTGGGATLEFLAGDELPGVAALNDKE
;
A
#
# COMPACT_ATOMS: atom_id res chain seq x y z
N LEU A 1 0.63 6.13 11.76
CA LEU A 1 0.12 7.29 10.97
C LEU A 1 -1.24 6.90 10.43
N LEU A 2 -2.20 7.81 10.39
CA LEU A 2 -3.51 7.60 9.80
C LEU A 2 -3.76 8.67 8.73
N PRO A 3 -4.67 8.42 7.76
CA PRO A 3 -5.04 9.43 6.77
C PRO A 3 -5.58 10.72 7.40
N THR A 4 -5.23 11.85 6.81
CA THR A 4 -5.75 13.19 7.16
C THR A 4 -6.75 13.70 6.14
N ASP A 5 -6.67 13.21 4.91
CA ASP A 5 -7.61 13.46 3.82
C ASP A 5 -7.83 12.18 2.99
N HIS A 6 -8.97 12.11 2.32
CA HIS A 6 -9.29 10.98 1.45
C HIS A 6 -10.16 11.40 0.27
N GLN A 7 -10.13 10.58 -0.78
CA GLN A 7 -11.03 10.66 -1.90
C GLN A 7 -12.31 9.91 -1.56
N VAL A 8 -13.44 10.59 -1.68
CA VAL A 8 -14.76 10.05 -1.36
C VAL A 8 -15.69 10.19 -2.55
N VAL A 9 -16.71 9.35 -2.53
CA VAL A 9 -17.90 9.46 -3.36
C VAL A 9 -19.15 9.44 -2.49
N ASP A 10 -20.22 10.03 -3.00
CA ASP A 10 -21.57 9.81 -2.51
C ASP A 10 -22.02 8.38 -2.82
N SER A 11 -22.45 7.66 -1.79
CA SER A 11 -22.97 6.29 -1.88
C SER A 11 -24.15 6.14 -2.84
N TYR A 12 -24.92 7.20 -3.08
CA TYR A 12 -26.07 7.21 -3.99
C TYR A 12 -25.72 7.66 -5.41
N ASP A 13 -24.55 8.28 -5.62
CA ASP A 13 -24.05 8.66 -6.95
C ASP A 13 -22.53 8.50 -7.07
N PRO A 14 -21.99 7.26 -7.07
CA PRO A 14 -20.54 7.03 -7.04
C PRO A 14 -19.77 7.58 -8.25
N LEU A 15 -20.45 7.73 -9.39
CA LEU A 15 -19.80 8.06 -10.67
C LEU A 15 -19.54 9.56 -10.87
N HIS A 16 -20.29 10.44 -10.19
CA HIS A 16 -20.24 11.90 -10.46
C HIS A 16 -19.93 12.75 -9.23
N SER A 17 -19.73 12.14 -8.07
CA SER A 17 -19.61 12.84 -6.78
C SER A 17 -18.20 12.83 -6.18
N ARG A 18 -17.20 12.37 -6.95
CA ARG A 18 -15.79 12.28 -6.50
C ARG A 18 -15.32 13.65 -5.99
N LYS A 19 -14.80 13.65 -4.76
CA LYS A 19 -14.17 14.82 -4.14
C LYS A 19 -13.13 14.37 -3.11
N THR A 20 -12.16 15.22 -2.83
CA THR A 20 -11.22 15.03 -1.73
C THR A 20 -11.65 15.88 -0.55
N ILE A 21 -11.73 15.28 0.63
CA ILE A 21 -12.09 15.98 1.87
C ILE A 21 -11.14 15.58 3.01
N PRO A 22 -10.93 16.45 3.99
CA PRO A 22 -10.36 16.06 5.27
C PRO A 22 -11.23 15.00 5.96
N VAL A 23 -10.60 14.07 6.67
CA VAL A 23 -11.28 12.91 7.29
C VAL A 23 -12.28 13.31 8.37
N GLU A 24 -12.13 14.50 8.98
CA GLU A 24 -13.07 15.02 9.98
C GLU A 24 -14.42 15.44 9.37
N PHE A 25 -14.50 15.62 8.05
CA PHE A 25 -15.73 15.99 7.35
C PHE A 25 -16.47 14.79 6.74
N THR A 26 -16.03 13.56 7.01
CA THR A 26 -16.72 12.35 6.54
C THR A 26 -18.05 12.18 7.28
N ASN A 27 -19.14 12.28 6.55
CA ASN A 27 -20.50 12.09 7.07
C ASN A 27 -21.16 10.83 6.49
N ALA A 28 -22.29 10.43 7.09
CA ALA A 28 -23.09 9.32 6.58
C ALA A 28 -23.51 9.60 5.13
N GLY A 29 -23.26 8.64 4.25
CA GLY A 29 -23.52 8.76 2.81
C GLY A 29 -22.27 9.00 1.96
N LEU A 30 -21.11 9.26 2.58
CA LEU A 30 -19.82 9.27 1.88
C LEU A 30 -19.06 7.96 2.10
N VAL A 31 -18.41 7.47 1.04
CA VAL A 31 -17.55 6.29 1.06
C VAL A 31 -16.15 6.71 0.61
N GLY A 32 -15.14 6.45 1.45
CA GLY A 32 -13.73 6.65 1.10
C GLY A 32 -13.24 5.53 0.19
N LEU A 33 -12.63 5.91 -0.93
CA LEU A 33 -12.16 4.98 -1.96
C LEU A 33 -10.66 5.07 -2.20
N ASP A 34 -9.99 6.14 -1.78
CA ASP A 34 -8.53 6.28 -1.83
C ASP A 34 -8.06 7.33 -0.81
N ILE A 35 -6.78 7.36 -0.48
CA ILE A 35 -6.19 8.42 0.34
C ILE A 35 -6.01 9.71 -0.48
N GLY A 36 -6.06 10.86 0.19
CA GLY A 36 -5.86 12.15 -0.45
C GLY A 36 -4.39 12.55 -0.55
N ALA A 37 -4.13 13.65 -1.25
CA ALA A 37 -2.76 14.10 -1.56
C ALA A 37 -1.99 14.54 -0.31
N GLU A 38 -2.67 15.06 0.72
CA GLU A 38 -2.02 15.44 1.98
C GLU A 38 -1.55 14.19 2.73
N THR A 39 -2.36 13.14 2.74
CA THR A 39 -2.04 11.83 3.33
C THR A 39 -0.90 11.16 2.59
N VAL A 40 -0.91 11.18 1.25
CA VAL A 40 0.21 10.68 0.44
C VAL A 40 1.50 11.39 0.86
N THR A 41 1.48 12.72 0.95
CA THR A 41 2.64 13.51 1.37
C THR A 41 3.11 13.14 2.79
N LEU A 42 2.17 13.01 3.72
CA LEU A 42 2.45 12.62 5.10
C LEU A 42 3.12 11.25 5.18
N PHE A 43 2.58 10.27 4.47
CA PHE A 43 3.09 8.89 4.48
C PHE A 43 4.44 8.82 3.76
N SER A 44 4.58 9.44 2.58
CA SER A 44 5.84 9.51 1.84
C SER A 44 6.96 10.14 2.68
N ASN A 45 6.67 11.18 3.46
CA ASN A 45 7.66 11.76 4.36
C ASN A 45 8.10 10.79 5.47
N ALA A 46 7.20 9.98 6.01
CA ALA A 46 7.55 8.97 7.00
C ALA A 46 8.36 7.80 6.42
N LEU A 47 8.20 7.52 5.13
CA LEU A 47 8.93 6.47 4.42
C LEU A 47 10.40 6.84 4.14
N LYS A 48 10.72 8.12 3.96
CA LYS A 48 12.07 8.60 3.57
C LYS A 48 13.20 8.12 4.48
N ASP A 49 12.96 8.10 5.79
CA ASP A 49 13.99 7.75 6.77
C ASP A 49 13.96 6.25 7.16
N ALA A 50 13.02 5.48 6.62
CA ALA A 50 12.88 4.07 6.92
C ALA A 50 14.06 3.27 6.36
N LYS A 51 14.60 2.33 7.16
CA LYS A 51 15.64 1.39 6.72
C LYS A 51 15.07 0.08 6.20
N THR A 52 13.86 -0.25 6.63
CA THR A 52 13.12 -1.41 6.18
C THR A 52 11.66 -1.04 6.06
N ILE A 53 11.06 -1.34 4.91
CA ILE A 53 9.66 -1.09 4.61
C ILE A 53 9.04 -2.42 4.22
N ILE A 54 7.91 -2.73 4.84
CA ILE A 54 7.07 -3.87 4.47
C ILE A 54 5.73 -3.29 4.03
N TRP A 55 5.38 -3.48 2.77
CA TRP A 55 4.13 -2.98 2.21
C TRP A 55 3.20 -4.14 1.82
N ASN A 56 2.01 -4.16 2.41
CA ASN A 56 0.95 -5.11 2.15
C ASN A 56 -0.41 -4.39 2.19
N GLY A 57 -1.14 -4.41 1.08
CA GLY A 57 -2.40 -3.70 0.88
C GLY A 57 -2.24 -2.37 0.12
N PRO A 58 -2.95 -2.18 -1.00
CA PRO A 58 -3.14 -0.87 -1.63
C PRO A 58 -3.77 0.17 -0.69
N MET A 59 -3.70 1.45 -1.05
CA MET A 59 -4.26 2.56 -0.25
C MET A 59 -5.72 2.88 -0.58
N GLY A 60 -6.18 2.42 -1.73
CA GLY A 60 -7.52 2.64 -2.25
C GLY A 60 -7.92 1.54 -3.22
N VAL A 61 -9.05 1.74 -3.90
CA VAL A 61 -9.57 0.86 -4.95
C VAL A 61 -8.79 1.11 -6.25
N PHE A 62 -7.52 0.72 -6.25
CA PHE A 62 -6.53 1.07 -7.28
C PHE A 62 -6.82 0.47 -8.67
N GLU A 63 -7.71 -0.52 -8.72
CA GLU A 63 -8.22 -1.09 -9.96
C GLU A 63 -9.13 -0.11 -10.72
N GLU A 64 -9.73 0.85 -10.02
CA GLU A 64 -10.60 1.88 -10.58
C GLU A 64 -9.84 3.18 -10.82
N LYS A 65 -9.76 3.60 -12.09
CA LYS A 65 -9.04 4.83 -12.46
C LYS A 65 -9.62 6.05 -11.74
N GLY A 66 -8.76 6.79 -11.07
CA GLY A 66 -9.15 7.94 -10.24
C GLY A 66 -9.27 7.61 -8.74
N PHE A 67 -9.18 6.34 -8.35
CA PHE A 67 -9.00 5.90 -6.95
C PHE A 67 -7.68 5.12 -6.77
N ASP A 68 -6.76 5.32 -7.70
CA ASP A 68 -5.43 4.70 -7.77
C ASP A 68 -4.29 5.66 -7.43
N GLU A 69 -4.57 6.96 -7.31
CA GLU A 69 -3.57 8.01 -7.15
C GLU A 69 -2.79 7.86 -5.83
N GLY A 70 -3.47 7.55 -4.74
CA GLY A 70 -2.88 7.31 -3.43
C GLY A 70 -2.00 6.06 -3.43
N THR A 71 -2.51 4.97 -4.00
CA THR A 71 -1.75 3.72 -4.17
C THR A 71 -0.49 3.92 -5.02
N ILE A 72 -0.60 4.61 -6.16
CA ILE A 72 0.54 4.93 -7.03
C ILE A 72 1.53 5.87 -6.31
N GLY A 73 1.03 6.85 -5.57
CA GLY A 73 1.85 7.76 -4.77
C GLY A 73 2.70 7.02 -3.74
N ILE A 74 2.12 6.09 -3.00
CA ILE A 74 2.85 5.25 -2.04
C ILE A 74 3.79 4.28 -2.76
N ALA A 75 3.38 3.66 -3.87
CA ALA A 75 4.24 2.78 -4.66
C ALA A 75 5.54 3.49 -5.09
N ARG A 76 5.43 4.74 -5.55
CA ARG A 76 6.59 5.56 -5.91
C ARG A 76 7.44 5.91 -4.70
N ALA A 77 6.82 6.30 -3.58
CA ALA A 77 7.55 6.65 -2.36
C ALA A 77 8.34 5.48 -1.77
N VAL A 78 7.80 4.26 -1.78
CA VAL A 78 8.55 3.08 -1.34
C VAL A 78 9.68 2.74 -2.32
N ALA A 79 9.49 2.96 -3.61
CA ALA A 79 10.53 2.74 -4.61
C ALA A 79 11.69 3.75 -4.48
N GLU A 80 11.37 5.03 -4.26
CA GLU A 80 12.36 6.07 -3.94
C GLU A 80 13.17 5.72 -2.68
N ALA A 81 12.52 5.18 -1.65
CA ALA A 81 13.21 4.73 -0.45
C ALA A 81 14.15 3.53 -0.74
N ALA A 82 13.75 2.61 -1.62
CA ALA A 82 14.57 1.49 -2.06
C ALA A 82 15.83 1.96 -2.81
N GLU A 83 15.68 2.91 -3.75
CA GLU A 83 16.81 3.55 -4.42
C GLU A 83 17.73 4.29 -3.43
N GLY A 84 17.15 4.85 -2.38
CA GLY A 84 17.86 5.44 -1.23
C GLY A 84 18.55 4.44 -0.30
N GLY A 85 18.45 3.13 -0.57
CA GLY A 85 19.11 2.07 0.17
C GLY A 85 18.28 1.41 1.28
N ALA A 86 16.98 1.71 1.37
CA ALA A 86 16.08 0.97 2.25
C ALA A 86 15.83 -0.45 1.70
N ILE A 87 15.65 -1.42 2.60
CA ILE A 87 15.12 -2.74 2.21
C ILE A 87 13.62 -2.62 2.07
N VAL A 88 13.08 -2.86 0.89
CA VAL A 88 11.64 -2.77 0.63
C VAL A 88 11.10 -4.14 0.23
N VAL A 89 10.19 -4.66 1.07
CA VAL A 89 9.48 -5.91 0.87
C VAL A 89 8.04 -5.59 0.53
N VAL A 90 7.60 -5.94 -0.67
CA VAL A 90 6.20 -5.84 -1.08
C VAL A 90 5.60 -7.24 -1.06
N GLY A 91 4.52 -7.43 -0.32
CA GLY A 91 3.85 -8.72 -0.18
C GLY A 91 2.35 -8.63 -0.46
N GLY A 92 1.78 -9.66 -1.09
CA GLY A 92 0.36 -9.71 -1.44
C GLY A 92 0.11 -9.38 -2.90
N GLY A 93 -0.76 -10.15 -3.56
CA GLY A 93 -1.02 -10.03 -5.00
C GLY A 93 -1.40 -8.61 -5.41
N ASP A 94 -2.24 -7.95 -4.63
CA ASP A 94 -2.72 -6.59 -4.93
C ASP A 94 -1.60 -5.55 -4.81
N SER A 95 -0.72 -5.65 -3.81
CA SER A 95 0.43 -4.75 -3.69
C SER A 95 1.46 -4.98 -4.81
N VAL A 96 1.65 -6.23 -5.26
CA VAL A 96 2.48 -6.54 -6.43
C VAL A 96 1.88 -5.93 -7.71
N ALA A 97 0.57 -6.03 -7.89
CA ALA A 97 -0.14 -5.38 -8.99
C ALA A 97 0.02 -3.86 -8.94
N ALA A 98 -0.08 -3.26 -7.75
CA ALA A 98 0.08 -1.83 -7.53
C ALA A 98 1.47 -1.30 -7.95
N VAL A 99 2.57 -1.93 -7.51
CA VAL A 99 3.93 -1.51 -7.92
C VAL A 99 4.18 -1.72 -9.42
N THR A 100 3.55 -2.73 -10.01
CA THR A 100 3.64 -3.00 -11.45
C THR A 100 2.88 -1.92 -12.24
N GLN A 101 1.66 -1.58 -11.83
CA GLN A 101 0.85 -0.50 -12.42
C GLN A 101 1.54 0.86 -12.29
N ALA A 102 2.21 1.11 -11.16
CA ALA A 102 2.99 2.32 -10.94
C ALA A 102 4.30 2.36 -11.75
N GLY A 103 4.73 1.24 -12.35
CA GLY A 103 5.94 1.13 -13.18
C GLY A 103 7.24 1.10 -12.37
N VAL A 104 7.18 0.68 -11.10
CA VAL A 104 8.31 0.72 -10.15
C VAL A 104 8.70 -0.65 -9.60
N ALA A 105 8.13 -1.73 -10.11
CA ALA A 105 8.40 -3.09 -9.63
C ALA A 105 9.90 -3.44 -9.61
N ASP A 106 10.65 -3.03 -10.64
CA ASP A 106 12.10 -3.30 -10.76
C ASP A 106 12.96 -2.55 -9.72
N GLN A 107 12.40 -1.54 -9.04
CA GLN A 107 13.09 -0.77 -8.00
C GLN A 107 12.89 -1.40 -6.60
N ILE A 108 11.96 -2.34 -6.45
CA ILE A 108 11.63 -2.96 -5.16
C ILE A 108 12.66 -4.04 -4.81
N THR A 109 13.16 -4.02 -3.57
CA THR A 109 14.20 -4.96 -3.11
C THR A 109 13.74 -6.41 -3.10
N HIS A 110 12.49 -6.67 -2.70
CA HIS A 110 11.90 -8.00 -2.71
C HIS A 110 10.39 -7.96 -2.96
N ILE A 111 9.94 -8.74 -3.93
CA ILE A 111 8.52 -8.95 -4.23
C ILE A 111 8.16 -10.37 -3.77
N SER A 112 7.34 -10.46 -2.72
CA SER A 112 6.89 -11.74 -2.18
C SER A 112 5.60 -12.22 -2.86
N THR A 113 5.64 -13.47 -3.34
CA THR A 113 4.47 -14.19 -3.84
C THR A 113 3.68 -14.88 -2.72
N GLY A 114 4.17 -14.85 -1.48
CA GLY A 114 3.58 -15.57 -0.34
C GLY A 114 2.30 -14.93 0.20
N GLY A 115 1.99 -13.69 -0.17
CA GLY A 115 0.81 -12.97 0.31
C GLY A 115 0.68 -13.03 1.83
N GLY A 116 -0.41 -13.61 2.33
CA GLY A 116 -0.67 -13.81 3.76
C GLY A 116 0.43 -14.58 4.49
N ALA A 117 1.05 -15.58 3.85
CA ALA A 117 2.16 -16.33 4.45
C ALA A 117 3.37 -15.43 4.76
N THR A 118 3.56 -14.33 4.02
CA THR A 118 4.61 -13.34 4.33
C THR A 118 4.32 -12.64 5.66
N LEU A 119 3.06 -12.29 5.91
CA LEU A 119 2.65 -11.62 7.14
C LEU A 119 2.70 -12.57 8.34
N GLU A 120 2.26 -13.82 8.17
CA GLU A 120 2.38 -14.87 9.20
C GLU A 120 3.85 -15.11 9.57
N PHE A 121 4.72 -15.23 8.56
CA PHE A 121 6.17 -15.35 8.79
C PHE A 121 6.74 -14.15 9.57
N LEU A 122 6.34 -12.93 9.21
CA LEU A 122 6.79 -11.71 9.89
C LEU A 122 6.19 -11.54 11.29
N ALA A 123 5.01 -12.11 11.54
CA ALA A 123 4.41 -12.19 12.87
C ALA A 123 5.15 -13.18 13.78
N GLY A 124 6.04 -14.02 13.22
CA GLY A 124 6.78 -15.05 13.92
C GLY A 124 6.05 -16.38 13.99
N ASP A 125 5.00 -16.56 13.18
CA ASP A 125 4.27 -17.82 13.12
C ASP A 125 5.11 -18.89 12.44
N GLU A 126 5.02 -20.12 12.97
CA GLU A 126 5.63 -21.28 12.33
C GLU A 126 4.80 -21.68 11.10
N LEU A 127 5.33 -21.39 9.91
CA LEU A 127 4.68 -21.78 8.66
C LEU A 127 4.79 -23.31 8.49
N PRO A 128 3.67 -24.07 8.41
CA PRO A 128 3.71 -25.53 8.39
C PRO A 128 4.54 -26.10 7.24
N GLY A 129 4.50 -25.46 6.07
CA GLY A 129 5.28 -25.87 4.90
C GLY A 129 6.79 -25.61 5.02
N VAL A 130 7.19 -24.62 5.83
CA VAL A 130 8.60 -24.32 6.10
C VAL A 130 9.15 -25.24 7.20
N ALA A 131 8.37 -25.47 8.26
CA ALA A 131 8.73 -26.35 9.37
C ALA A 131 8.93 -27.82 8.94
N ALA A 132 8.28 -28.24 7.87
CA ALA A 132 8.44 -29.58 7.31
C ALA A 132 9.78 -29.79 6.55
N LEU A 133 10.54 -28.72 6.30
CA LEU A 133 11.83 -28.80 5.61
C LEU A 133 12.93 -29.25 6.58
N ASN A 134 13.89 -30.03 6.07
CA ASN A 134 15.06 -30.41 6.86
C ASN A 134 15.94 -29.18 7.15
N ASP A 135 16.54 -29.15 8.33
CA ASP A 135 17.55 -28.15 8.66
C ASP A 135 18.75 -28.25 7.70
N LYS A 136 19.38 -27.10 7.47
CA LYS A 136 20.62 -27.03 6.70
C LYS A 136 21.75 -27.63 7.53
N GLU A 137 22.42 -28.64 6.98
CA GLU A 137 23.67 -29.20 7.56
C GLU A 137 24.80 -28.15 7.64
#